data_AF-I0R3S6-F1
#
_entry.id   AF-I0R3S6-F1
#
_cell.length_a   1.000
_cell.length_b   1.000
_cell.length_c   1.000
_cell.angle_alpha   90.00
_cell.angle_beta   90.00
_cell.angle_gamma   90.00
#
_symmetry.space_group_name_H-M   'P 1'
#
loop_
_entity.id
_entity.type
_entity.pdbx_description
1 polymer ?
#
loop_
_entity_poly.entity_id
_entity_poly.type
_entity_poly.pdbx_seq_one_letter_code
_entity_poly.pdbx_strand_id
1 'polypeptide(L)'
;MKGKYIIAVTLISLSVLCFTACNKVMKNTDPVQSSGYAKNDITANTYFPYSKLKDLTVDKEADNTYIMDVVSKMPTILPYIELKNAVLEAKDNAYTLILKYSEDYEKSKDTGLSDNPLYTSPYLFSRATNTTILLMLANDYISSVNIEIDIPKEYPDMEPVTIEFNRSELENESGLFNHAKADENSYNELLKLNDAVYAGRLFYNRIKLGATEDDLIYRNSDPDRKNSENLSLIYTYGDDKCYTSFFLRRMNGSDRPIVTSIVVHPSKEDIGGAEMLYNIGLLPDDGEYLTKIKVKNHLNTPNFSKDNTDYYRISSGLNDYLFFTYDAEGNVKEYGLQRDLKKAENSQ
;
A
#
# COMPACT_ATOMS: atom_id res chain seq x y z
N MET A 1 -15.55 -34.34 7.14
CA MET A 1 -14.42 -34.09 6.23
C MET A 1 -14.48 -32.63 5.81
N LYS A 2 -13.61 -31.81 6.43
CA LYS A 2 -13.56 -30.36 6.22
C LYS A 2 -12.64 -30.08 5.03
N GLY A 3 -13.19 -29.61 3.92
CA GLY A 3 -12.41 -29.10 2.80
C GLY A 3 -11.83 -27.74 3.18
N LYS A 4 -10.51 -27.61 3.19
CA LYS A 4 -9.80 -26.33 3.28
C LYS A 4 -9.89 -25.66 1.90
N TYR A 5 -10.44 -24.45 1.84
CA TYR A 5 -10.35 -23.61 0.66
C TYR A 5 -8.97 -22.95 0.65
N ILE A 6 -8.21 -23.22 -0.40
CA ILE A 6 -6.93 -22.58 -0.73
C ILE A 6 -7.30 -21.31 -1.51
N ILE A 7 -7.05 -20.12 -0.94
CA ILE A 7 -7.04 -18.90 -1.73
C ILE A 7 -5.63 -18.77 -2.30
N ALA A 8 -5.40 -19.43 -3.43
CA ALA A 8 -4.34 -19.01 -4.31
C ALA A 8 -4.73 -17.62 -4.82
N VAL A 9 -3.87 -16.61 -4.63
CA VAL A 9 -4.01 -15.28 -5.26
C VAL A 9 -3.79 -15.46 -6.76
N THR A 10 -4.78 -16.08 -7.38
CA THR A 10 -5.00 -16.05 -8.81
C THR A 10 -5.83 -14.79 -9.02
N LEU A 11 -5.38 -13.87 -9.86
CA LEU A 11 -6.20 -12.76 -10.35
C LEU A 11 -7.51 -13.34 -10.92
N ILE A 12 -8.55 -13.43 -10.09
CA ILE A 12 -9.88 -13.81 -10.52
C ILE A 12 -10.68 -12.53 -10.60
N SER A 13 -10.85 -12.11 -11.84
CA SER A 13 -11.95 -11.30 -12.34
C SER A 13 -13.26 -11.67 -11.62
N LEU A 14 -13.72 -10.82 -10.70
CA LEU A 14 -15.09 -10.85 -10.23
C LEU A 14 -15.94 -9.81 -10.99
N SER A 15 -17.11 -10.29 -11.39
CA SER A 15 -18.08 -9.77 -12.34
C SER A 15 -18.58 -8.35 -12.03
N VAL A 16 -18.64 -7.55 -13.09
CA VAL A 16 -19.56 -6.44 -13.39
C VAL A 16 -20.40 -5.89 -12.23
N LEU A 17 -20.02 -4.70 -11.76
CA LEU A 17 -20.95 -3.64 -11.40
C LEU A 17 -20.45 -2.39 -12.13
N CYS A 18 -21.12 -2.01 -13.21
CA CYS A 18 -20.94 -0.74 -13.88
C CYS A 18 -21.41 0.37 -12.94
N PHE A 19 -20.50 1.19 -12.44
CA PHE A 19 -20.86 2.48 -11.85
C PHE A 19 -20.53 3.56 -12.88
N THR A 20 -21.51 3.84 -13.75
CA THR A 20 -21.52 5.06 -14.56
C THR A 20 -21.74 6.26 -13.64
N ALA A 21 -20.94 7.31 -13.84
CA ALA A 21 -21.18 8.73 -13.54
C ALA A 21 -22.11 9.11 -12.37
N CYS A 22 -21.54 9.86 -11.41
CA CYS A 22 -22.25 10.68 -10.42
C CYS A 22 -23.27 9.90 -9.56
N ASN A 23 -22.79 9.06 -8.63
CA ASN A 23 -23.67 8.47 -7.62
C ASN A 23 -23.71 9.35 -6.37
N LYS A 24 -24.92 9.83 -6.07
CA LYS A 24 -25.33 10.31 -4.76
C LYS A 24 -24.88 9.32 -3.68
N VAL A 25 -24.09 9.83 -2.73
CA VAL A 25 -23.72 9.24 -1.44
C VAL A 25 -24.85 8.35 -0.88
N MET A 26 -24.59 7.05 -0.70
CA MET A 26 -25.31 6.28 0.33
C MET A 26 -24.84 6.82 1.67
N LYS A 27 -25.69 7.63 2.30
CA LYS A 27 -25.49 8.11 3.67
C LYS A 27 -25.52 6.92 4.61
N ASN A 28 -24.37 6.53 5.17
CA ASN A 28 -24.37 5.84 6.46
C ASN A 28 -24.67 6.89 7.52
N THR A 29 -25.86 6.82 8.10
CA THR A 29 -26.32 7.65 9.23
C THR A 29 -25.81 7.11 10.57
N ASP A 30 -24.53 6.74 10.64
CA ASP A 30 -23.90 6.43 11.93
C ASP A 30 -23.36 7.73 12.55
N PRO A 31 -23.53 7.93 13.86
CA PRO A 31 -23.14 9.18 14.52
C PRO A 31 -21.62 9.38 14.47
N VAL A 32 -21.26 10.53 13.90
CA VAL A 32 -19.92 11.12 13.76
C VAL A 32 -19.07 10.94 15.03
N GLN A 33 -18.00 10.15 14.93
CA GLN A 33 -16.82 10.36 15.76
C GLN A 33 -15.85 11.24 14.99
N SER A 34 -15.54 12.41 15.55
CA SER A 34 -14.44 13.27 15.12
C SER A 34 -13.16 12.43 15.06
N SER A 35 -12.72 12.09 13.85
CA SER A 35 -11.47 11.34 13.63
C SER A 35 -10.28 12.30 13.75
N GLY A 36 -9.98 12.70 14.99
CA GLY A 36 -8.66 13.20 15.31
C GLY A 36 -7.68 12.05 15.13
N TYR A 37 -7.11 11.88 13.93
CA TYR A 37 -6.04 10.91 13.71
C TYR A 37 -4.93 11.24 14.71
N ALA A 38 -4.76 10.39 15.72
CA ALA A 38 -3.55 10.42 16.52
C ALA A 38 -2.38 10.27 15.54
N LYS A 39 -1.34 11.08 15.71
CA LYS A 39 -0.14 10.97 14.89
C LYS A 39 0.29 9.50 14.92
N ASN A 40 0.38 8.85 13.76
CA ASN A 40 1.09 7.59 13.68
C ASN A 40 2.55 7.88 14.05
N ASP A 41 2.90 7.75 15.33
CA ASP A 41 4.25 7.89 15.86
C ASP A 41 5.10 6.66 15.50
N ILE A 42 5.07 6.29 14.22
CA ILE A 42 5.92 5.24 13.64
C ILE A 42 7.31 5.82 13.31
N THR A 43 7.51 7.11 13.60
CA THR A 43 8.76 7.84 13.36
C THR A 43 9.73 7.69 14.54
N ALA A 44 10.62 6.70 14.50
CA ALA A 44 11.97 6.83 15.10
C ALA A 44 13.00 5.73 14.73
N ASN A 45 12.61 4.51 14.30
CA ASN A 45 13.55 3.39 14.06
C ASN A 45 13.12 2.50 12.88
N THR A 46 12.91 3.07 11.70
CA THR A 46 12.19 2.36 10.61
C THR A 46 12.96 1.21 9.95
N TYR A 47 14.29 1.14 10.11
CA TYR A 47 15.08 0.08 9.49
C TYR A 47 15.87 -0.68 10.54
N PHE A 48 15.73 -2.01 10.50
CA PHE A 48 16.59 -2.89 11.27
C PHE A 48 18.04 -2.67 10.81
N PRO A 49 19.02 -2.43 11.71
CA PRO A 49 20.37 -2.10 11.28
C PRO A 49 21.05 -3.28 10.57
N TYR A 50 21.71 -3.01 9.43
CA TYR A 50 22.47 -4.03 8.69
C TYR A 50 23.49 -4.75 9.58
N SER A 51 24.20 -4.01 10.43
CA SER A 51 25.19 -4.55 11.38
C SER A 51 24.61 -5.54 12.41
N LYS A 52 23.29 -5.52 12.61
CA LYS A 52 22.56 -6.42 13.50
C LYS A 52 21.80 -7.52 12.77
N LEU A 53 21.84 -7.61 11.43
CA LEU A 53 21.10 -8.60 10.64
C LEU A 53 21.28 -10.04 11.17
N LYS A 54 22.49 -10.39 11.60
CA LYS A 54 22.81 -11.69 12.21
C LYS A 54 22.03 -12.01 13.49
N ASP A 55 21.54 -11.00 14.20
CA ASP A 55 20.72 -11.17 15.41
C ASP A 55 19.32 -11.72 15.08
N LEU A 56 18.96 -11.74 13.77
CA LEU A 56 17.74 -12.33 13.24
C LEU A 56 17.90 -13.81 12.79
N THR A 57 19.04 -14.44 13.09
CA THR A 57 19.27 -15.84 12.77
C THR A 57 18.40 -16.74 13.65
N VAL A 58 17.76 -17.73 13.03
CA VAL A 58 16.96 -18.77 13.66
C VAL A 58 17.69 -20.10 13.46
N ASP A 59 17.88 -20.88 14.52
CA ASP A 59 18.35 -22.26 14.39
C ASP A 59 17.21 -23.15 13.86
N LYS A 60 17.53 -24.14 13.01
CA LYS A 60 16.54 -25.10 12.48
C LYS A 60 15.87 -25.93 13.58
N GLU A 61 16.54 -26.09 14.72
CA GLU A 61 16.05 -26.81 15.89
C GLU A 61 15.55 -25.86 17.00
N ALA A 62 15.47 -24.55 16.73
CA ALA A 62 15.01 -23.58 17.71
C ALA A 62 13.56 -23.84 18.14
N ASP A 63 13.29 -23.68 19.44
CA ASP A 63 11.93 -23.69 19.95
C ASP A 63 11.20 -22.37 19.63
N ASN A 64 9.86 -22.41 19.72
CA ASN A 64 9.00 -21.28 19.43
C ASN A 64 9.32 -20.04 20.28
N THR A 65 9.81 -20.21 21.51
CA THR A 65 10.13 -19.08 22.41
C THR A 65 11.33 -18.32 21.88
N TYR A 66 12.38 -19.03 21.44
CA TYR A 66 13.55 -18.43 20.82
C TYR A 66 13.19 -17.75 19.50
N ILE A 67 12.39 -18.40 18.65
CA ILE A 67 11.95 -17.82 17.38
C ILE A 67 11.16 -16.53 17.64
N MET A 68 10.26 -16.52 18.63
CA MET A 68 9.53 -15.32 19.03
C MET A 68 10.46 -14.20 19.52
N ASP A 69 11.47 -14.51 20.34
CA ASP A 69 12.46 -13.52 20.79
C ASP A 69 13.19 -12.89 19.58
N VAL A 70 13.61 -13.71 18.62
CA VAL A 70 14.24 -13.25 17.38
C VAL A 70 13.30 -12.32 16.60
N VAL A 71 12.06 -12.75 16.35
CA VAL A 71 11.09 -11.97 15.58
C VAL A 71 10.72 -10.66 16.28
N SER A 72 10.68 -10.63 17.61
CA SER A 72 10.35 -9.44 18.40
C SER A 72 11.37 -8.30 18.28
N LYS A 73 12.59 -8.58 17.79
CA LYS A 73 13.63 -7.57 17.54
C LYS A 73 13.38 -6.78 16.26
N MET A 74 12.53 -7.27 15.36
CA MET A 74 12.21 -6.60 14.12
C MET A 74 11.31 -5.39 14.34
N PRO A 75 11.34 -4.39 13.43
CA PRO A 75 10.38 -3.30 13.45
C PRO A 75 8.94 -3.83 13.45
N THR A 76 8.08 -3.21 14.25
CA THR A 76 6.67 -3.56 14.32
C THR A 76 6.00 -3.31 12.97
N ILE A 77 5.24 -4.29 12.46
CA ILE A 77 4.50 -4.17 11.19
C ILE A 77 3.47 -3.02 11.32
N LEU A 78 2.61 -3.07 12.34
CA LEU A 78 1.65 -2.01 12.69
C LEU A 78 1.55 -1.86 14.21
N PRO A 79 1.35 -0.64 14.74
CA PRO A 79 1.36 -0.39 16.18
C PRO A 79 0.25 -1.12 16.96
N TYR A 80 -0.81 -1.54 16.26
CA TYR A 80 -1.95 -2.26 16.80
C TYR A 80 -1.96 -3.76 16.47
N ILE A 81 -0.87 -4.33 15.94
CA ILE A 81 -0.75 -5.79 15.79
C ILE A 81 0.40 -6.33 16.63
N GLU A 82 0.17 -7.45 17.31
CA GLU A 82 1.09 -8.01 18.28
C GLU A 82 1.44 -9.45 17.93
N LEU A 83 2.73 -9.79 17.94
CA LEU A 83 3.19 -11.16 17.76
C LEU A 83 2.73 -12.02 18.94
N LYS A 84 1.99 -13.09 18.66
CA LYS A 84 1.51 -14.06 19.65
C LYS A 84 2.24 -15.38 19.60
N ASN A 85 2.72 -15.78 18.42
CA ASN A 85 3.51 -17.00 18.26
C ASN A 85 4.38 -16.92 17.00
N ALA A 86 5.47 -17.69 16.99
CA ALA A 86 6.28 -17.90 15.81
C ALA A 86 6.76 -19.36 15.77
N VAL A 87 6.60 -20.03 14.64
CA VAL A 87 6.90 -21.45 14.47
C VAL A 87 7.66 -21.66 13.18
N LEU A 88 8.69 -22.49 13.22
CA LEU A 88 9.40 -22.95 12.03
C LEU A 88 8.90 -24.35 11.65
N GLU A 89 8.28 -24.47 10.48
CA GLU A 89 7.81 -25.76 9.96
C GLU A 89 8.73 -26.23 8.82
N ALA A 90 9.09 -27.51 8.86
CA ALA A 90 9.86 -28.16 7.80
C ALA A 90 8.96 -29.08 6.99
N LYS A 91 8.90 -28.87 5.67
CA LYS A 91 8.17 -29.73 4.74
C LYS A 91 9.00 -29.94 3.48
N ASP A 92 9.23 -31.19 3.10
CA ASP A 92 9.93 -31.56 1.86
C ASP A 92 11.30 -30.86 1.67
N ASN A 93 12.08 -30.75 2.76
CA ASN A 93 13.37 -30.03 2.85
C ASN A 93 13.31 -28.50 2.67
N ALA A 94 12.11 -27.92 2.66
CA ALA A 94 11.87 -26.48 2.67
C ALA A 94 11.39 -26.05 4.07
N TYR A 95 11.82 -24.86 4.51
CA TYR A 95 11.46 -24.32 5.82
C TYR A 95 10.54 -23.12 5.64
N THR A 96 9.37 -23.20 6.26
CA THR A 96 8.39 -22.10 6.32
C THR A 96 8.36 -21.54 7.72
N LEU A 97 8.53 -20.22 7.86
CA LEU A 97 8.30 -19.55 9.14
C LEU A 97 6.86 -19.05 9.20
N ILE A 98 6.10 -19.50 10.20
CA ILE A 98 4.73 -19.06 10.44
C ILE A 98 4.74 -18.08 11.60
N LEU A 99 4.40 -16.82 11.32
CA LEU A 99 4.29 -15.74 12.30
C LEU A 99 2.80 -15.49 12.56
N LYS A 100 2.39 -15.64 13.82
CA LYS A 100 1.00 -15.43 14.24
C LYS A 100 0.91 -14.14 15.04
N TYR A 101 0.13 -13.21 14.53
CA TYR A 101 -0.19 -11.94 15.14
C TYR A 101 -1.66 -11.89 15.55
N SER A 102 -2.00 -10.99 16.47
CA SER A 102 -3.38 -10.57 16.67
C SER A 102 -3.45 -9.05 16.59
N GLU A 103 -4.52 -8.54 16.03
CA GLU A 103 -4.88 -7.13 16.16
C GLU A 103 -5.41 -6.83 17.58
N ASP A 104 -4.96 -5.72 18.15
CA ASP A 104 -5.44 -5.15 19.41
C ASP A 104 -6.55 -4.14 19.11
N TYR A 105 -7.78 -4.48 19.49
CA TYR A 105 -8.96 -3.67 19.19
C TYR A 105 -8.86 -2.23 19.70
N GLU A 106 -8.41 -2.01 20.93
CA GLU A 106 -8.36 -0.68 21.54
C GLU A 106 -7.30 0.18 20.82
N LYS A 107 -6.11 -0.37 20.57
CA LYS A 107 -5.07 0.33 19.80
C LYS A 107 -5.48 0.59 18.35
N SER A 108 -6.25 -0.32 17.76
CA SER A 108 -6.75 -0.19 16.39
C SER A 108 -7.73 0.98 16.28
N LYS A 109 -8.63 1.12 17.24
CA LYS A 109 -9.65 2.18 17.28
C LYS A 109 -9.04 3.57 17.42
N ASP A 110 -7.96 3.69 18.18
CA ASP A 110 -7.23 4.96 18.36
C ASP A 110 -6.60 5.48 17.07
N THR A 111 -6.55 4.68 15.99
CA THR A 111 -6.12 5.15 14.66
C THR A 111 -7.14 6.05 13.96
N GLY A 112 -8.38 6.14 14.48
CA GLY A 112 -9.40 7.07 13.99
C GLY A 112 -10.14 6.62 12.73
N LEU A 113 -10.07 5.33 12.38
CA LEU A 113 -10.79 4.74 11.25
C LEU A 113 -12.11 4.11 11.71
N SER A 114 -13.21 4.37 10.97
CA SER A 114 -14.55 3.84 11.29
C SER A 114 -14.71 2.35 11.01
N ASP A 115 -13.92 1.82 10.07
CA ASP A 115 -13.84 0.41 9.70
C ASP A 115 -12.56 -0.22 10.29
N ASN A 116 -12.47 -1.55 10.32
CA ASN A 116 -11.27 -2.25 10.78
C ASN A 116 -10.01 -1.69 10.07
N PRO A 117 -9.07 -1.07 10.80
CA PRO A 117 -7.96 -0.32 10.21
C PRO A 117 -6.91 -1.22 9.55
N LEU A 118 -6.86 -2.51 9.90
CA LEU A 118 -5.97 -3.49 9.27
C LEU A 118 -6.29 -3.60 7.77
N TYR A 119 -7.58 -3.64 7.43
CA TYR A 119 -8.07 -3.82 6.07
C TYR A 119 -7.95 -2.58 5.21
N THR A 120 -7.63 -1.43 5.76
CA THR A 120 -7.37 -0.20 5.01
C THR A 120 -5.95 0.32 5.26
N SER A 121 -5.11 -0.46 5.94
CA SER A 121 -3.76 -0.01 6.29
C SER A 121 -2.92 0.24 5.02
N PRO A 122 -2.37 1.45 4.85
CA PRO A 122 -1.50 1.77 3.72
C PRO A 122 -0.17 1.01 3.74
N TYR A 123 0.24 0.48 4.90
CA TYR A 123 1.58 -0.09 5.11
C TYR A 123 1.60 -1.57 5.52
N LEU A 124 0.45 -2.23 5.70
CA LEU A 124 0.42 -3.63 6.16
C LEU A 124 1.27 -4.54 5.27
N PHE A 125 0.96 -4.57 3.98
CA PHE A 125 1.65 -5.45 3.02
C PHE A 125 3.12 -5.08 2.86
N SER A 126 3.42 -3.79 2.73
CA SER A 126 4.78 -3.33 2.47
C SER A 126 5.72 -3.60 3.65
N ARG A 127 5.22 -3.44 4.90
CA ARG A 127 5.98 -3.79 6.10
C ARG A 127 6.05 -5.29 6.36
N ALA A 128 4.99 -6.03 6.06
CA ALA A 128 5.02 -7.50 6.09
C ALA A 128 6.07 -8.06 5.12
N THR A 129 6.20 -7.46 3.91
CA THR A 129 7.27 -7.76 2.97
C THR A 129 8.64 -7.47 3.58
N ASN A 130 8.82 -6.31 4.23
CA ASN A 130 10.08 -5.95 4.90
C ASN A 130 10.47 -6.95 6.00
N THR A 131 9.52 -7.32 6.87
CA THR A 131 9.72 -8.35 7.90
C THR A 131 10.20 -9.67 7.26
N THR A 132 9.56 -10.07 6.16
CA THR A 132 9.93 -11.29 5.45
C THR A 132 11.34 -11.22 4.82
N ILE A 133 11.65 -10.11 4.15
CA ILE A 133 12.97 -9.88 3.55
C ILE A 133 14.06 -9.99 4.62
N LEU A 134 13.88 -9.34 5.78
CA LEU A 134 14.83 -9.42 6.89
C LEU A 134 15.09 -10.85 7.35
N LEU A 135 14.02 -11.62 7.55
CA LEU A 135 14.11 -13.03 7.97
C LEU A 135 14.82 -13.90 6.94
N MET A 136 14.50 -13.73 5.66
CA MET A 136 15.10 -14.53 4.59
C MET A 136 16.56 -14.16 4.33
N LEU A 137 16.94 -12.88 4.44
CA LEU A 137 18.33 -12.43 4.34
C LEU A 137 19.19 -12.96 5.49
N ALA A 138 18.65 -13.03 6.70
CA ALA A 138 19.35 -13.59 7.86
C ALA A 138 19.42 -15.13 7.83
N ASN A 139 18.49 -15.80 7.13
CA ASN A 139 18.33 -17.25 7.19
C ASN A 139 18.18 -17.86 5.80
N ASP A 140 19.28 -18.29 5.17
CA ASP A 140 19.28 -18.78 3.78
C ASP A 140 18.40 -20.01 3.52
N TYR A 141 18.05 -20.75 4.56
CA TYR A 141 17.27 -21.99 4.42
C TYR A 141 15.76 -21.76 4.50
N ILE A 142 15.28 -20.57 4.89
CA ILE A 142 13.85 -20.23 4.95
C ILE A 142 13.36 -19.90 3.55
N SER A 143 12.55 -20.80 2.97
CA SER A 143 12.00 -20.65 1.63
C SER A 143 10.76 -19.77 1.58
N SER A 144 10.04 -19.67 2.69
CA SER A 144 8.75 -18.97 2.76
C SER A 144 8.48 -18.44 4.16
N VAL A 145 7.71 -17.35 4.23
CA VAL A 145 7.21 -16.78 5.48
C VAL A 145 5.72 -16.56 5.33
N ASN A 146 4.95 -17.06 6.29
CA ASN A 146 3.50 -16.87 6.38
C ASN A 146 3.20 -15.98 7.57
N ILE A 147 2.45 -14.89 7.33
CA ILE A 147 1.97 -13.98 8.35
C ILE A 147 0.47 -14.19 8.50
N GLU A 148 0.05 -14.68 9.66
CA GLU A 148 -1.34 -14.86 10.05
C GLU A 148 -1.70 -13.78 11.07
N ILE A 149 -2.80 -13.05 10.86
CA ILE A 149 -3.27 -11.98 11.74
C ILE A 149 -4.71 -12.28 12.14
N ASP A 150 -4.89 -12.64 13.41
CA ASP A 150 -6.21 -12.83 14.00
C ASP A 150 -6.88 -11.46 14.23
N ILE A 151 -8.17 -11.37 13.89
CA ILE A 151 -8.99 -10.18 14.05
C ILE A 151 -9.79 -10.25 15.36
N PRO A 152 -9.92 -9.14 16.11
CA PRO A 152 -10.82 -9.04 17.26
C PRO A 152 -12.25 -9.43 16.91
N LYS A 153 -12.93 -10.11 17.84
CA LYS A 153 -14.35 -10.49 17.73
C LYS A 153 -15.29 -9.29 17.56
N GLU A 154 -14.83 -8.10 17.93
CA GLU A 154 -15.51 -6.82 17.80
C GLU A 154 -15.72 -6.42 16.33
N TYR A 155 -15.01 -7.07 15.39
CA TYR A 155 -15.23 -6.96 13.95
C TYR A 155 -15.85 -8.27 13.40
N PRO A 156 -17.15 -8.53 13.64
CA PRO A 156 -17.77 -9.83 13.41
C PRO A 156 -17.87 -10.24 11.93
N ASP A 157 -17.80 -9.27 11.02
CA ASP A 157 -17.91 -9.48 9.56
C ASP A 157 -16.55 -9.59 8.86
N MET A 158 -15.45 -9.57 9.63
CA MET A 158 -14.07 -9.58 9.11
C MET A 158 -13.41 -10.94 9.34
N GLU A 159 -12.58 -11.38 8.39
CA GLU A 159 -11.86 -12.66 8.46
C GLU A 159 -10.40 -12.45 8.90
N PRO A 160 -9.73 -13.47 9.46
CA PRO A 160 -8.28 -13.41 9.67
C PRO A 160 -7.53 -13.10 8.36
N VAL A 161 -6.50 -12.27 8.45
CA VAL A 161 -5.64 -11.95 7.31
C VAL A 161 -4.49 -12.96 7.26
N THR A 162 -4.27 -13.57 6.10
CA THR A 162 -3.10 -14.42 5.84
C THR A 162 -2.34 -13.88 4.65
N ILE A 163 -1.03 -13.69 4.81
CA ILE A 163 -0.12 -13.22 3.77
C ILE A 163 1.01 -14.22 3.64
N GLU A 164 1.16 -14.79 2.45
CA GLU A 164 2.20 -15.77 2.13
C GLU A 164 3.26 -15.11 1.26
N PHE A 165 4.52 -15.33 1.62
CA PHE A 165 5.66 -14.82 0.87
C PHE A 165 6.61 -15.95 0.53
N ASN A 166 6.96 -16.08 -0.75
CA ASN A 166 7.96 -17.03 -1.22
C ASN A 166 9.26 -16.30 -1.56
N ARG A 167 10.39 -16.89 -1.17
CA ARG A 167 11.71 -16.34 -1.45
C ARG A 167 11.93 -16.15 -2.94
N SER A 168 11.60 -17.15 -3.75
CA SER A 168 11.83 -17.11 -5.19
C SER A 168 11.08 -15.97 -5.88
N GLU A 169 9.91 -15.60 -5.36
CA GLU A 169 9.13 -14.48 -5.90
C GLU A 169 9.81 -13.15 -5.55
N LEU A 170 10.20 -12.97 -4.28
CA LEU A 170 10.91 -11.76 -3.83
C LEU A 170 12.27 -11.56 -4.50
N GLU A 171 13.02 -12.64 -4.72
CA GLU A 171 14.31 -12.62 -5.45
C GLU A 171 14.12 -12.24 -6.91
N ASN A 172 13.05 -12.69 -7.55
CA ASN A 172 12.73 -12.34 -8.94
C ASN A 172 12.25 -10.90 -9.09
N GLU A 173 11.50 -10.39 -8.11
CA GLU A 173 11.00 -9.01 -8.10
C GLU A 173 12.09 -7.98 -7.83
N SER A 174 13.18 -8.38 -7.18
CA SER A 174 14.23 -7.47 -6.74
C SER A 174 15.62 -8.03 -7.02
N GLY A 175 16.25 -7.52 -8.07
CA GLY A 175 17.69 -7.75 -8.31
C GLY A 175 18.59 -7.32 -7.14
N LEU A 176 18.06 -6.54 -6.19
CA LEU A 176 18.77 -6.12 -4.98
C LEU A 176 18.78 -7.18 -3.88
N PHE A 177 17.92 -8.20 -3.89
CA PHE A 177 17.86 -9.19 -2.80
C PHE A 177 19.21 -9.90 -2.60
N ASN A 178 19.83 -10.35 -3.69
CA ASN A 178 21.13 -11.01 -3.67
C ASN A 178 22.28 -10.07 -3.26
N HIS A 179 22.17 -8.77 -3.59
CA HIS A 179 23.17 -7.77 -3.23
C HIS A 179 23.02 -7.25 -1.80
N ALA A 180 21.79 -7.20 -1.28
CA ALA A 180 21.45 -6.72 0.06
C ALA A 180 22.09 -7.55 1.18
N LYS A 181 22.45 -8.81 0.91
CA LYS A 181 23.20 -9.62 1.87
C LYS A 181 24.68 -9.25 1.95
N ALA A 182 25.24 -8.73 0.88
CA ALA A 182 26.68 -8.47 0.74
C ALA A 182 27.06 -7.00 1.02
N ASP A 183 26.12 -6.08 0.86
CA ASP A 183 26.36 -4.64 0.90
C ASP A 183 25.25 -3.88 1.64
N GLU A 184 25.66 -3.02 2.57
CA GLU A 184 24.77 -2.21 3.40
C GLU A 184 23.95 -1.21 2.56
N ASN A 185 24.48 -0.70 1.45
CA ASN A 185 23.74 0.25 0.62
C ASN A 185 22.55 -0.44 -0.07
N SER A 186 22.79 -1.59 -0.68
CA SER A 186 21.78 -2.44 -1.33
C SER A 186 20.73 -2.91 -0.33
N TYR A 187 21.15 -3.26 0.89
CA TYR A 187 20.26 -3.58 2.02
C TYR A 187 19.34 -2.42 2.36
N ASN A 188 19.92 -1.24 2.60
CA ASN A 188 19.18 -0.04 2.96
C ASN A 188 18.25 0.41 1.82
N GLU A 189 18.68 0.27 0.57
CA GLU A 189 17.85 0.55 -0.59
C GLU A 189 16.65 -0.40 -0.61
N LEU A 190 16.88 -1.72 -0.54
CA LEU A 190 15.82 -2.73 -0.54
C LEU A 190 14.75 -2.47 0.52
N LEU A 191 15.14 -2.19 1.77
CA LEU A 191 14.19 -1.92 2.84
C LEU A 191 13.41 -0.61 2.62
N LYS A 192 14.08 0.42 2.08
CA LYS A 192 13.44 1.69 1.72
C LYS A 192 12.47 1.55 0.54
N LEU A 193 12.67 0.60 -0.38
CA LEU A 193 11.70 0.32 -1.45
C LEU A 193 10.38 -0.21 -0.90
N ASN A 194 10.46 -0.98 0.18
CA ASN A 194 9.34 -1.68 0.78
C ASN A 194 8.73 -0.94 1.97
N ASP A 195 9.28 0.20 2.40
CA ASP A 195 8.61 1.12 3.32
C ASP A 195 7.85 2.19 2.53
N ALA A 196 6.83 1.74 1.80
CA ALA A 196 6.06 2.53 0.84
C ALA A 196 4.56 2.27 1.01
N VAL A 197 3.73 3.19 0.51
CA VAL A 197 2.27 3.00 0.48
C VAL A 197 1.95 1.87 -0.50
N TYR A 198 1.09 0.95 -0.08
CA TYR A 198 0.78 -0.23 -0.89
C TYR A 198 0.01 0.12 -2.17
N ALA A 199 0.68 -0.01 -3.32
CA ALA A 199 0.12 0.38 -4.62
C ALA A 199 -1.10 -0.44 -5.02
N GLY A 200 -1.24 -1.68 -4.52
CA GLY A 200 -2.37 -2.55 -4.83
C GLY A 200 -3.73 -2.03 -4.35
N ARG A 201 -3.74 -1.01 -3.49
CA ARG A 201 -4.95 -0.31 -3.01
C ARG A 201 -5.18 1.04 -3.70
N LEU A 202 -4.19 1.52 -4.44
CA LEU A 202 -4.21 2.84 -5.05
C LEU A 202 -4.62 2.75 -6.51
N PHE A 203 -5.92 2.82 -6.76
CA PHE A 203 -6.49 2.87 -8.10
C PHE A 203 -7.78 3.68 -8.10
N TYR A 204 -8.16 4.16 -9.29
CA TYR A 204 -9.44 4.83 -9.52
C TYR A 204 -10.26 4.07 -10.56
N ASN A 205 -11.44 3.59 -10.19
CA ASN A 205 -12.27 2.71 -11.01
C ASN A 205 -11.45 1.55 -11.61
N ARG A 206 -10.59 0.96 -10.76
CA ARG A 206 -9.61 -0.09 -11.10
C ARG A 206 -8.53 0.32 -12.13
N ILE A 207 -8.43 1.59 -12.49
CA ILE A 207 -7.34 2.14 -13.30
C ILE A 207 -6.16 2.45 -12.40
N LYS A 208 -5.01 1.93 -12.79
CA LYS A 208 -3.71 2.12 -12.13
C LYS A 208 -2.69 2.69 -13.12
N LEU A 209 -1.57 3.18 -12.61
CA LEU A 209 -0.44 3.55 -13.45
C LEU A 209 -0.02 2.35 -14.33
N GLY A 210 0.24 2.62 -15.61
CA GLY A 210 0.56 1.62 -16.63
C GLY A 210 -0.65 1.00 -17.34
N ALA A 211 -1.89 1.29 -16.91
CA ALA A 211 -3.07 0.87 -17.66
C ALA A 211 -3.10 1.47 -19.06
N THR A 212 -3.66 0.74 -20.03
CA THR A 212 -3.76 1.22 -21.41
C THR A 212 -4.92 2.19 -21.59
N GLU A 213 -4.92 2.92 -22.70
CA GLU A 213 -6.09 3.71 -23.11
C GLU A 213 -7.35 2.84 -23.25
N ASP A 214 -7.22 1.63 -23.80
CA ASP A 214 -8.34 0.70 -23.95
C ASP A 214 -8.93 0.31 -22.58
N ASP A 215 -8.09 0.04 -21.58
CA ASP A 215 -8.52 -0.25 -20.21
C ASP A 215 -9.27 0.93 -19.59
N LEU A 216 -8.74 2.15 -19.80
CA LEU A 216 -9.33 3.38 -19.30
C LEU A 216 -10.74 3.59 -19.87
N ILE A 217 -10.90 3.51 -21.19
CA ILE A 217 -12.17 3.68 -21.89
C ILE A 217 -13.15 2.55 -21.54
N TYR A 218 -12.68 1.30 -21.45
CA TYR A 218 -13.53 0.17 -21.07
C TYR A 218 -14.14 0.35 -19.68
N ARG A 219 -13.39 0.92 -18.73
CA ARG A 219 -13.85 1.12 -17.35
C ARG A 219 -14.68 2.38 -17.16
N ASN A 220 -14.33 3.47 -17.85
CA ASN A 220 -14.90 4.79 -17.59
C ASN A 220 -15.80 5.31 -18.73
N SER A 221 -15.94 4.56 -19.83
CA SER A 221 -16.53 5.03 -21.08
C SER A 221 -15.72 6.17 -21.70
N ASP A 222 -16.29 6.90 -22.67
CA ASP A 222 -15.64 8.06 -23.24
C ASP A 222 -15.51 9.19 -22.20
N PRO A 223 -14.37 9.91 -22.15
CA PRO A 223 -14.18 11.06 -21.29
C PRO A 223 -15.02 12.26 -21.72
N ASP A 224 -15.41 13.08 -20.75
CA ASP A 224 -16.13 14.33 -20.97
C ASP A 224 -15.27 15.33 -21.76
N ARG A 225 -13.94 15.30 -21.57
CA ARG A 225 -12.98 16.13 -22.30
C ARG A 225 -11.73 15.35 -22.70
N LYS A 226 -11.30 15.53 -23.95
CA LYS A 226 -10.04 15.01 -24.51
C LYS A 226 -9.15 16.19 -24.90
N ASN A 227 -7.99 16.30 -24.26
CA ASN A 227 -6.97 17.29 -24.58
C ASN A 227 -5.64 16.61 -24.93
N SER A 228 -4.73 17.36 -25.54
CA SER A 228 -3.36 16.91 -25.82
C SER A 228 -2.38 18.01 -25.47
N GLU A 229 -1.43 17.72 -24.59
CA GLU A 229 -0.42 18.69 -24.13
C GLU A 229 0.92 17.98 -23.88
N ASN A 230 2.04 18.57 -24.31
CA ASN A 230 3.39 18.07 -24.03
C ASN A 230 3.54 16.55 -24.25
N LEU A 231 3.13 16.07 -25.44
CA LEU A 231 3.13 14.66 -25.87
C LEU A 231 2.22 13.72 -25.05
N SER A 232 1.38 14.27 -24.18
CA SER A 232 0.44 13.54 -23.32
C SER A 232 -0.98 13.72 -23.84
N LEU A 233 -1.74 12.63 -23.89
CA LEU A 233 -3.19 12.68 -24.01
C LEU A 233 -3.77 12.86 -22.62
N ILE A 234 -4.72 13.78 -22.45
CA ILE A 234 -5.33 14.08 -21.16
C ILE A 234 -6.82 13.82 -21.26
N TYR A 235 -7.29 12.79 -20.57
CA TYR A 235 -8.69 12.37 -20.55
C TYR A 235 -9.29 12.74 -19.22
N THR A 236 -10.28 13.63 -19.23
CA THR A 236 -10.92 14.16 -18.02
C THR A 236 -12.35 13.64 -17.92
N TYR A 237 -12.69 13.14 -16.73
CA TYR A 237 -14.02 12.63 -16.36
C TYR A 237 -14.54 13.43 -15.18
N GLY A 238 -15.79 13.89 -15.26
CA GLY A 238 -16.43 14.75 -14.26
C GLY A 238 -16.67 16.17 -14.75
N ASP A 239 -17.15 17.01 -13.84
CA ASP A 239 -17.52 18.39 -14.13
C ASP A 239 -16.42 19.40 -13.75
N ASP A 240 -16.70 20.70 -13.82
CA ASP A 240 -15.70 21.73 -13.52
C ASP A 240 -15.38 21.88 -12.01
N LYS A 241 -16.16 21.24 -11.13
CA LYS A 241 -16.00 21.33 -9.67
C LYS A 241 -15.35 20.08 -9.08
N CYS A 242 -15.61 18.91 -9.66
CA CYS A 242 -15.05 17.64 -9.25
C CYS A 242 -14.74 16.80 -10.49
N TYR A 243 -13.47 16.51 -10.72
CA TYR A 243 -13.05 15.73 -11.88
C TYR A 243 -11.76 14.95 -11.63
N THR A 244 -11.59 13.90 -12.42
CA THR A 244 -10.36 13.11 -12.49
C THR A 244 -9.79 13.20 -13.90
N SER A 245 -8.50 13.50 -14.00
CA SER A 245 -7.75 13.56 -15.25
C SER A 245 -6.71 12.46 -15.32
N PHE A 246 -6.71 11.71 -16.42
CA PHE A 246 -5.72 10.69 -16.74
C PHE A 246 -4.75 11.24 -17.77
N PHE A 247 -3.46 11.18 -17.47
CA PHE A 247 -2.40 11.56 -18.39
C PHE A 247 -1.81 10.30 -19.02
N LEU A 248 -2.05 10.13 -20.31
CA LEU A 248 -1.54 8.99 -21.07
C LEU A 248 -0.34 9.42 -21.91
N ARG A 249 0.72 8.62 -21.88
CA ARG A 249 1.95 8.86 -22.65
C ARG A 249 2.38 7.60 -23.38
N ARG A 250 2.92 7.79 -24.58
CA ARG A 250 3.61 6.71 -25.29
C ARG A 250 5.01 6.57 -24.70
N MET A 251 5.33 5.37 -24.25
CA MET A 251 6.68 5.02 -23.83
C MET A 251 7.51 4.67 -25.06
N ASN A 252 8.84 4.85 -24.99
CA ASN A 252 9.73 4.47 -26.08
C ASN A 252 9.54 2.98 -26.46
N GLY A 253 9.36 2.71 -27.75
CA GLY A 253 9.11 1.36 -28.26
C GLY A 253 7.68 0.82 -28.09
N SER A 254 6.75 1.62 -27.57
CA SER A 254 5.32 1.26 -27.51
C SER A 254 4.48 2.11 -28.45
N ASP A 255 3.65 1.45 -29.27
CA ASP A 255 2.67 2.14 -30.12
C ASP A 255 1.45 2.64 -29.34
N ARG A 256 1.24 2.10 -28.13
CA ARG A 256 0.06 2.41 -27.29
C ARG A 256 0.43 3.31 -26.11
N PRO A 257 -0.34 4.37 -25.86
CA PRO A 257 -0.14 5.20 -24.69
C PRO A 257 -0.64 4.47 -23.43
N ILE A 258 0.06 4.69 -22.32
CA ILE A 258 -0.30 4.16 -21.00
C ILE A 258 -0.52 5.29 -20.02
N VAL A 259 -1.34 5.06 -18.99
CA VAL A 259 -1.58 5.99 -17.90
C VAL A 259 -0.28 6.19 -17.11
N THR A 260 0.19 7.43 -17.03
CA THR A 260 1.40 7.85 -16.30
C THR A 260 1.10 8.79 -15.15
N SER A 261 -0.07 9.42 -15.15
CA SER A 261 -0.60 10.17 -14.02
C SER A 261 -2.10 10.01 -13.91
N ILE A 262 -2.60 9.96 -12.69
CA ILE A 262 -4.02 10.04 -12.34
C ILE A 262 -4.13 11.23 -11.39
N VAL A 263 -4.89 12.26 -11.75
CA VAL A 263 -5.01 13.50 -10.98
C VAL A 263 -6.47 13.72 -10.64
N VAL A 264 -6.78 13.77 -9.35
CA VAL A 264 -8.11 14.02 -8.82
C VAL A 264 -8.17 15.45 -8.29
N HIS A 265 -9.20 16.16 -8.71
CA HIS A 265 -9.61 17.46 -8.18
C HIS A 265 -10.88 17.26 -7.34
N PRO A 266 -10.77 17.09 -6.01
CA PRO A 266 -11.92 16.83 -5.15
C PRO A 266 -12.78 18.06 -4.91
N SER A 267 -14.04 17.84 -4.53
CA SER A 267 -14.93 18.85 -3.96
C SER A 267 -15.41 18.43 -2.56
N LYS A 268 -15.97 19.37 -1.79
CA LYS A 268 -16.58 19.07 -0.46
C LYS A 268 -17.79 18.15 -0.55
N GLU A 269 -18.57 18.27 -1.63
CA GLU A 269 -19.85 17.56 -1.82
C GLU A 269 -19.66 16.20 -2.47
N ASP A 270 -18.60 16.08 -3.26
CA ASP A 270 -18.23 14.87 -3.96
C ASP A 270 -16.71 14.72 -3.88
N ILE A 271 -16.29 13.86 -2.96
CA ILE A 271 -14.90 13.41 -2.90
C ILE A 271 -14.66 12.38 -4.01
N GLY A 272 -15.66 12.03 -4.85
CA GLY A 272 -15.83 10.92 -5.82
C GLY A 272 -14.65 10.42 -6.65
N GLY A 273 -13.47 11.02 -6.52
CA GLY A 273 -12.14 10.40 -6.58
C GLY A 273 -11.75 9.49 -5.40
N ALA A 274 -12.59 9.43 -4.36
CA ALA A 274 -12.23 8.96 -3.03
C ALA A 274 -11.91 7.48 -2.98
N GLU A 275 -12.28 6.68 -3.98
CA GLU A 275 -11.99 5.23 -3.99
C GLU A 275 -10.50 4.97 -3.67
N MET A 276 -9.61 5.75 -4.28
CA MET A 276 -8.17 5.59 -4.07
C MET A 276 -7.76 5.84 -2.61
N LEU A 277 -8.31 6.90 -1.98
CA LEU A 277 -7.96 7.26 -0.60
C LEU A 277 -8.76 6.43 0.43
N TYR A 278 -9.98 6.06 0.11
CA TYR A 278 -10.85 5.16 0.86
C TYR A 278 -10.19 3.79 1.04
N ASN A 279 -9.63 3.23 -0.03
CA ASN A 279 -8.94 1.93 0.00
C ASN A 279 -7.72 1.89 0.94
N ILE A 280 -7.22 3.06 1.34
CA ILE A 280 -6.13 3.23 2.31
C ILE A 280 -6.59 3.93 3.60
N GLY A 281 -7.90 4.09 3.84
CA GLY A 281 -8.45 4.66 5.07
C GLY A 281 -8.21 6.16 5.24
N LEU A 282 -7.95 6.91 4.17
CA LEU A 282 -7.66 8.34 4.25
C LEU A 282 -8.84 9.16 3.71
N LEU A 283 -9.80 9.49 4.58
CA LEU A 283 -11.00 10.24 4.20
C LEU A 283 -11.05 11.58 4.93
N PRO A 284 -11.52 12.67 4.30
CA PRO A 284 -11.81 13.90 5.03
C PRO A 284 -12.97 13.69 6.02
N ASP A 285 -13.15 14.64 6.93
CA ASP A 285 -14.37 14.69 7.75
C ASP A 285 -15.57 15.11 6.88
N ASP A 286 -16.78 14.75 7.29
CA ASP A 286 -18.01 15.01 6.54
C ASP A 286 -18.16 16.48 6.18
N GLY A 287 -18.28 16.78 4.89
CA GLY A 287 -18.44 18.14 4.36
C GLY A 287 -17.18 19.00 4.39
N GLU A 288 -16.02 18.42 4.73
CA GLU A 288 -14.73 19.11 4.77
C GLU A 288 -13.75 18.60 3.71
N TYR A 289 -12.69 19.39 3.50
CA TYR A 289 -11.56 18.95 2.70
C TYR A 289 -10.58 18.13 3.54
N LEU A 290 -9.84 17.25 2.88
CA LEU A 290 -8.74 16.55 3.50
C LEU A 290 -7.63 17.56 3.80
N THR A 291 -7.08 17.56 5.01
CA THR A 291 -6.04 18.53 5.41
C THR A 291 -4.65 17.91 5.37
N LYS A 292 -3.64 18.75 5.16
CA LYS A 292 -2.23 18.36 5.21
C LYS A 292 -1.85 17.68 6.53
N ILE A 293 -2.41 18.13 7.65
CA ILE A 293 -2.17 17.54 8.97
C ILE A 293 -2.68 16.10 8.99
N LYS A 294 -3.90 15.86 8.50
CA LYS A 294 -4.52 14.54 8.46
C LYS A 294 -3.77 13.58 7.52
N VAL A 295 -3.34 14.06 6.35
CA VAL A 295 -2.45 13.29 5.44
C VAL A 295 -1.16 12.88 6.15
N LYS A 296 -0.48 13.81 6.83
CA LYS A 296 0.79 13.52 7.52
C LYS A 296 0.63 12.63 8.74
N ASN A 297 -0.45 12.77 9.49
CA ASN A 297 -0.73 11.89 10.63
C ASN A 297 -0.99 10.46 10.16
N HIS A 298 -1.62 10.28 8.99
CA HIS A 298 -1.96 8.97 8.45
C HIS A 298 -0.79 8.29 7.71
N LEU A 299 -0.14 9.02 6.80
CA LEU A 299 0.92 8.53 5.91
C LEU A 299 2.34 8.83 6.39
N ASN A 300 2.49 9.45 7.56
CA ASN A 300 3.77 9.93 8.09
C ASN A 300 4.41 11.03 7.22
N THR A 301 5.73 11.18 7.34
CA THR A 301 6.54 12.15 6.60
C THR A 301 6.62 11.77 5.12
N PRO A 302 6.36 12.71 4.18
CA PRO A 302 6.54 12.44 2.76
C PRO A 302 8.00 12.17 2.41
N ASN A 303 8.24 11.44 1.33
CA ASN A 303 9.60 11.17 0.84
C ASN A 303 10.29 12.45 0.37
N PHE A 304 9.53 13.37 -0.22
CA PHE A 304 9.96 14.74 -0.50
C PHE A 304 8.74 15.64 -0.70
N SER A 305 8.98 16.96 -0.67
CA SER A 305 7.96 17.97 -0.94
C SER A 305 8.48 18.98 -1.95
N LYS A 306 7.63 19.45 -2.86
CA LYS A 306 7.94 20.48 -3.85
C LYS A 306 6.69 21.26 -4.23
N ASP A 307 6.77 22.59 -4.31
CA ASP A 307 5.68 23.45 -4.80
C ASP A 307 4.33 23.19 -4.10
N ASN A 308 4.32 23.16 -2.76
CA ASN A 308 3.16 22.78 -1.93
C ASN A 308 2.56 21.40 -2.26
N THR A 309 3.36 20.50 -2.82
CA THR A 309 2.98 19.11 -3.07
C THR A 309 3.86 18.18 -2.26
N ASP A 310 3.24 17.29 -1.49
CA ASP A 310 3.92 16.22 -0.76
C ASP A 310 3.86 14.93 -1.59
N TYR A 311 4.97 14.20 -1.67
CA TYR A 311 5.10 12.97 -2.45
C TYR A 311 5.43 11.78 -1.54
N TYR A 312 4.56 10.77 -1.60
CA TYR A 312 4.68 9.51 -0.89
C TYR A 312 4.95 8.41 -1.88
N ARG A 313 6.03 7.66 -1.68
CA ARG A 313 6.37 6.55 -2.54
C ARG A 313 5.33 5.44 -2.46
N ILE A 314 5.07 4.78 -3.58
CA ILE A 314 4.20 3.60 -3.64
C ILE A 314 4.98 2.33 -4.02
N SER A 315 4.50 1.18 -3.56
CA SER A 315 5.12 -0.13 -3.76
C SER A 315 4.85 -0.72 -5.16
N SER A 316 5.25 -0.03 -6.24
CA SER A 316 5.02 -0.49 -7.62
C SER A 316 6.25 -1.06 -8.34
N GLY A 317 7.38 -1.18 -7.63
CA GLY A 317 8.68 -1.53 -8.22
C GLY A 317 9.29 -0.41 -9.08
N LEU A 318 8.57 0.70 -9.28
CA LEU A 318 8.99 1.86 -10.05
C LEU A 318 9.05 3.10 -9.13
N ASN A 319 9.58 4.21 -9.65
CA ASN A 319 9.54 5.51 -8.97
C ASN A 319 8.16 6.15 -9.12
N ASP A 320 7.14 5.46 -8.65
CA ASP A 320 5.76 5.96 -8.63
C ASP A 320 5.45 6.57 -7.26
N TYR A 321 4.60 7.59 -7.26
CA TYR A 321 4.25 8.36 -6.07
C TYR A 321 2.74 8.59 -5.97
N LEU A 322 2.22 8.50 -4.76
CA LEU A 322 0.98 9.14 -4.32
C LEU A 322 1.33 10.57 -3.92
N PHE A 323 0.66 11.55 -4.51
CA PHE A 323 0.92 12.96 -4.22
C PHE A 323 -0.32 13.67 -3.69
N PHE A 324 -0.07 14.74 -2.93
CA PHE A 324 -1.09 15.65 -2.41
C PHE A 324 -0.62 17.09 -2.59
N THR A 325 -1.36 17.89 -3.34
CA THR A 325 -1.11 19.33 -3.50
C THR A 325 -2.09 20.11 -2.65
N TYR A 326 -1.56 21.09 -1.93
CA TYR A 326 -2.32 21.88 -0.97
C TYR A 326 -2.58 23.31 -1.45
N ASP A 327 -3.69 23.90 -1.00
CA ASP A 327 -3.94 25.34 -1.04
C ASP A 327 -3.14 26.09 0.05
N ALA A 328 -3.37 27.40 0.19
CA ALA A 328 -2.64 28.23 1.16
C ALA A 328 -3.04 27.92 2.61
N GLU A 329 -4.25 27.42 2.81
CA GLU A 329 -4.85 27.03 4.08
C GLU A 329 -4.43 25.62 4.51
N GLY A 330 -3.81 24.85 3.61
CA GLY A 330 -3.36 23.48 3.86
C GLY A 330 -4.41 22.41 3.57
N ASN A 331 -5.46 22.73 2.83
CA ASN A 331 -6.42 21.77 2.32
C ASN A 331 -5.91 21.12 1.03
N VAL A 332 -6.20 19.84 0.86
CA VAL A 332 -5.91 19.10 -0.37
C VAL A 332 -6.81 19.63 -1.47
N LYS A 333 -6.21 20.32 -2.44
CA LYS A 333 -6.89 20.78 -3.65
C LYS A 333 -6.75 19.80 -4.81
N GLU A 334 -5.70 18.97 -4.80
CA GLU A 334 -5.42 17.95 -5.79
C GLU A 334 -4.70 16.79 -5.13
N TYR A 335 -4.98 15.57 -5.56
CA TYR A 335 -4.22 14.38 -5.18
C TYR A 335 -4.22 13.38 -6.31
N GLY A 336 -3.32 12.40 -6.25
CA GLY A 336 -3.23 11.47 -7.37
C GLY A 336 -2.04 10.54 -7.33
N LEU A 337 -1.87 9.81 -8.41
CA LEU A 337 -0.71 8.96 -8.65
C LEU A 337 0.12 9.53 -9.78
N GLN A 338 1.43 9.51 -9.65
CA GLN A 338 2.35 9.97 -10.68
C GLN A 338 3.54 9.05 -10.82
N ARG A 339 3.87 8.69 -12.05
CA ARG A 339 5.13 8.03 -12.40
C ARG A 339 6.23 9.04 -12.63
N ASP A 340 7.36 8.90 -11.95
CA ASP A 340 8.59 9.63 -12.28
C ASP A 340 9.27 9.00 -13.50
N LEU A 341 9.05 9.61 -14.66
CA LEU A 341 9.57 9.14 -15.94
C LEU A 341 11.08 9.38 -16.10
N LYS A 342 11.71 10.27 -15.32
CA LYS A 342 13.14 10.60 -15.49
C LYS A 342 14.08 9.45 -15.13
N LYS A 343 13.64 8.53 -14.27
CA LYS A 343 14.39 7.31 -13.94
C LYS A 343 13.93 6.10 -14.73
N ALA A 344 12.67 6.04 -15.17
CA ALA A 344 12.15 4.93 -15.96
C ALA A 344 12.89 4.75 -17.30
N GLU A 345 13.41 5.84 -17.87
CA GLU A 345 14.23 5.82 -19.10
C GLU A 345 15.65 5.25 -18.89
N ASN A 346 16.12 5.13 -17.64
CA ASN A 346 17.45 4.60 -17.31
C ASN A 346 17.43 3.16 -16.77
N SER A 347 16.26 2.52 -16.70
CA SER A 347 16.07 1.18 -16.12
C SER A 347 15.62 0.13 -17.14
N GLN A 348 15.82 0.38 -18.44
CA GLN A 348 15.62 -0.60 -19.51
C GLN A 348 16.93 -0.92 -20.22
#